data_AF-A0A3A4KFZ0-F1
#
_entry.id   AF-A0A3A4KFZ0-F1
#
_cell.length_a   1.000
_cell.length_b   1.000
_cell.length_c   1.000
_cell.angle_alpha   90.00
_cell.angle_beta   90.00
_cell.angle_gamma   90.00
#
_symmetry.space_group_name_H-M   'P 1'
#
loop_
_entity.id
_entity.type
_entity.pdbx_description
1 polymer ?
#
loop_
_entity_poly.entity_id
_entity_poly.type
_entity_poly.pdbx_seq_one_letter_code
_entity_poly.pdbx_strand_id
1 'polypeptide(L)' 'SGALPLILPEAARKIAAERLRQAREARAELVVAASPASAAALQAAAGEGDPAVIGLAELLDRCLA' A
#
# COMPACT_ATOMS: atom_id res chain seq x y z
N SER A 1 -5.68 -21.24 6.84
CA SER A 1 -4.66 -20.19 7.03
C SER A 1 -5.38 -18.94 7.49
N GLY A 2 -5.37 -18.65 8.79
CA GLY A 2 -6.10 -17.51 9.37
C GLY A 2 -5.15 -16.32 9.50
N ALA A 3 -5.19 -15.39 8.56
CA ALA A 3 -4.52 -14.10 8.75
C ALA A 3 -5.30 -13.37 9.85
N LEU A 4 -4.70 -13.21 11.04
CA LEU A 4 -5.24 -12.34 12.08
C LEU A 4 -5.36 -10.93 11.50
N PRO A 5 -6.52 -10.26 11.61
CA PRO A 5 -6.67 -8.91 11.07
C PRO A 5 -5.69 -8.00 11.82
N LEU A 6 -4.74 -7.42 11.07
CA LEU A 6 -3.86 -6.37 11.58
C LEU A 6 -4.74 -5.19 12.00
N ILE A 7 -4.93 -5.00 13.30
CA ILE A 7 -5.58 -3.82 13.84
C ILE A 7 -4.62 -2.65 13.64
N LEU A 8 -4.76 -1.96 12.52
CA LEU A 8 -3.97 -0.78 12.23
C LEU A 8 -4.44 0.38 13.11
N PRO A 9 -3.51 1.02 13.85
CA PRO A 9 -3.82 2.27 14.55
C PRO A 9 -4.47 3.27 13.59
N GLU A 10 -5.45 4.03 14.06
CA GLU A 10 -6.17 5.00 13.24
C GLU A 10 -5.21 6.02 12.58
N ALA A 11 -4.13 6.39 13.29
CA ALA A 11 -3.06 7.23 12.76
C ALA A 11 -2.38 6.61 11.52
N ALA A 12 -2.12 5.30 11.52
CA ALA A 12 -1.49 4.62 10.39
C ALA A 12 -2.42 4.62 9.16
N ARG A 13 -3.73 4.44 9.37
CA ARG A 13 -4.74 4.53 8.30
C ARG A 13 -4.82 5.93 7.70
N LYS A 14 -4.83 6.98 8.53
CA LYS A 14 -4.83 8.39 8.05
C LYS A 14 -3.59 8.72 7.25
N ILE A 15 -2.42 8.29 7.71
CA ILE A 15 -1.16 8.49 6.98
C ILE A 15 -1.20 7.76 5.64
N ALA A 16 -1.65 6.50 5.61
CA ALA A 16 -1.74 5.71 4.38
C ALA A 16 -2.68 6.35 3.35
N ALA A 17 -3.88 6.77 3.76
CA ALA A 17 -4.84 7.45 2.89
C ALA A 17 -4.27 8.75 2.30
N GLU A 18 -3.57 9.54 3.12
CA GLU A 18 -2.92 10.78 2.65
C GLU A 18 -1.80 10.50 1.63
N ARG A 19 -1.03 9.42 1.80
CA ARG A 19 -0.01 9.02 0.82
C ARG A 19 -0.61 8.56 -0.50
N LEU A 20 -1.73 7.84 -0.47
CA LEU A 20 -2.44 7.44 -1.68
C LEU A 20 -3.05 8.63 -2.41
N ARG A 21 -3.64 9.59 -1.67
CA ARG A 21 -4.11 10.86 -2.23
C ARG A 21 -3.00 11.59 -2.99
N GLN A 22 -1.82 11.72 -2.37
CA GLN A 22 -0.64 12.36 -2.98
C GLN A 22 -0.17 11.60 -4.23
N ALA A 23 -0.12 10.27 -4.17
CA ALA A 23 0.27 9.44 -5.31
C ALA A 23 -0.70 9.58 -6.48
N ARG A 24 -2.01 9.59 -6.21
CA ARG A 24 -3.06 9.82 -7.21
C ARG A 24 -2.97 11.22 -7.84
N GLU A 25 -2.74 12.25 -7.03
CA GLU A 25 -2.54 13.64 -7.51
C GLU A 25 -1.31 13.76 -8.40
N ALA A 26 -0.24 13.01 -8.08
CA ALA A 26 0.94 12.88 -8.92
C ALA A 26 0.73 11.99 -10.15
N ARG A 27 -0.48 11.42 -10.33
CA ARG A 27 -0.83 10.45 -11.38
C ARG A 27 0.09 9.23 -11.39
N ALA A 28 0.57 8.82 -10.21
CA ALA A 28 1.27 7.56 -10.08
C ALA A 28 0.32 6.42 -10.42
N GLU A 29 0.81 5.43 -11.18
CA GLU A 29 0.05 4.21 -11.47
C GLU A 29 0.32 3.14 -10.39
N LEU A 30 1.47 3.23 -9.71
CA LEU A 30 1.96 2.23 -8.77
C LEU A 30 2.61 2.90 -7.56
N VAL A 31 2.29 2.39 -6.38
CA VAL A 31 2.95 2.68 -5.11
C VAL A 31 3.64 1.42 -4.61
N VAL A 32 4.94 1.53 -4.32
CA VAL A 32 5.75 0.43 -3.83
C VAL A 32 5.98 0.62 -2.34
N ALA A 33 5.46 -0.31 -1.54
CA ALA A 33 5.62 -0.29 -0.10
C ALA A 33 6.92 -0.99 0.32
N ALA A 34 7.77 -0.27 1.06
CA ALA A 34 9.07 -0.78 1.50
C ALA A 34 9.00 -1.90 2.55
N SER A 35 7.86 -2.06 3.23
CA SER A 35 7.65 -3.10 4.24
C SER A 35 6.26 -3.75 4.13
N PRO A 36 6.10 -5.01 4.59
CA PRO A 36 4.79 -5.66 4.60
C PRO A 36 3.73 -4.91 5.43
N ALA A 37 4.13 -4.30 6.55
CA ALA A 37 3.21 -3.51 7.38
C ALA A 37 2.72 -2.25 6.65
N SER A 38 3.63 -1.56 5.93
CA SER A 38 3.26 -0.43 5.08
C SER A 38 2.35 -0.85 3.92
N ALA A 39 2.63 -2.00 3.30
CA ALA A 39 1.81 -2.54 2.22
C ALA A 39 0.38 -2.81 2.72
N ALA A 40 0.24 -3.48 3.87
CA ALA A 40 -1.05 -3.74 4.48
C ALA A 40 -1.80 -2.44 4.84
N ALA A 41 -1.11 -1.44 5.36
CA ALA A 41 -1.72 -0.15 5.69
C ALA A 41 -2.21 0.63 4.46
N LEU A 42 -1.41 0.65 3.40
CA LEU A 42 -1.76 1.28 2.13
C LEU A 42 -2.90 0.52 1.44
N GLN A 43 -2.83 -0.81 1.36
CA GLN A 43 -3.89 -1.63 0.78
C GLN A 43 -5.21 -1.50 1.54
N ALA A 44 -5.17 -1.44 2.87
CA ALA A 44 -6.37 -1.22 3.68
C ALA A 44 -6.97 0.19 3.54
N ALA A 45 -6.18 1.16 3.09
CA ALA A 45 -6.62 2.54 2.85
C ALA A 45 -6.99 2.81 1.39
N ALA A 46 -6.62 1.92 0.46
CA ALA A 46 -6.86 2.10 -0.97
C ALA A 46 -8.33 1.98 -1.33
N GLY A 47 -8.80 2.93 -2.12
CA GLY A 47 -10.13 2.95 -2.71
C GLY A 47 -10.12 2.85 -4.24
N GLU A 48 -11.31 2.99 -4.82
CA GLU A 48 -11.45 3.03 -6.28
C GLU A 48 -10.75 4.28 -6.86
N GLY A 49 -9.95 4.08 -7.91
CA GLY A 49 -9.19 5.14 -8.57
C GLY A 49 -7.87 5.53 -7.88
N ASP A 50 -7.49 4.84 -6.81
CA ASP A 50 -6.14 4.94 -6.24
C ASP A 50 -5.13 4.08 -7.04
N PRO A 51 -3.83 4.42 -7.01
CA PRO A 51 -2.79 3.61 -7.62
C PRO A 51 -2.73 2.19 -7.05
N ALA A 52 -2.24 1.26 -7.85
CA ALA A 52 -1.95 -0.09 -7.38
C ALA A 52 -0.90 -0.05 -6.26
N VAL A 53 -1.06 -0.89 -5.24
CA VAL A 53 -0.13 -0.99 -4.11
C VAL A 53 0.48 -2.39 -4.09
N ILE A 54 1.81 -2.47 -4.24
CA ILE A 54 2.57 -3.73 -4.12
C ILE A 54 3.68 -3.61 -3.07
N GLY A 55 4.12 -4.74 -2.54
CA GLY A 55 5.31 -4.80 -1.69
C GLY A 55 6.60 -4.73 -2.51
N LEU A 56 7.67 -4.19 -1.93
CA LEU A 56 8.99 -4.14 -2.56
C LEU A 56 9.50 -5.55 -2.95
N ALA A 57 9.30 -6.55 -2.10
CA ALA A 57 9.70 -7.93 -2.39
C ALA A 57 8.99 -8.47 -3.64
N GLU A 58 7.67 -8.26 -3.74
CA GLU A 58 6.87 -8.66 -4.90
C GLU A 58 7.32 -7.95 -6.18
N LEU A 59 7.67 -6.66 -6.11
CA LEU A 59 8.23 -5.95 -7.25
C LEU A 59 9.55 -6.57 -7.71
N LEU A 60 10.46 -6.84 -6.77
CA LEU A 60 11.77 -7.41 -7.09
C LEU A 60 11.61 -8.80 -7.70
N ASP A 61 10.72 -9.64 -7.17
CA ASP A 61 10.42 -10.96 -7.74
C ASP A 61 9.92 -10.86 -9.18
N ARG A 62 9.06 -9.87 -9.51
CA ARG A 62 8.57 -9.65 -10.88
C ARG A 62 9.62 -9.12 -11.84
N CYS A 63 10.58 -8.34 -11.35
CA CYS A 63 11.62 -7.73 -12.18
C CYS A 63 12.83 -8.65 -12.41
N LEU A 64 13.06 -9.60 -11.50
CA LEU A 64 14.22 -10.49 -11.52
C LEU A 64 13.89 -11.91 -12.01
N ALA A 65 12.61 -12.25 -12.18
CA ALA A 65 12.15 -13.48 -12.82
C ALA A 65 12.15 -13.36 -14.35
#